data_AF-A0A017HLR7-F1
#
_entry.id   AF-A0A017HLR7-F1
#
_cell.length_a   1.000
_cell.length_b   1.000
_cell.length_c   1.000
_cell.angle_alpha   90.00
_cell.angle_beta   90.00
_cell.angle_gamma   90.00
#
_symmetry.space_group_name_H-M   'P 1'
#
loop_
_entity.id
_entity.type
_entity.pdbx_description
1 polymer ?
#
loop_
_entity_poly.entity_id
_entity_poly.type
_entity_poly.pdbx_seq_one_letter_code
_entity_poly.pdbx_strand_id
1 'polypeptide(L)'
;MADRGGKPDDYLAKLFRDRRELLETSAGKIVSLDRALDGVDLKNLRHMLIYATDKSPSQLDEVNALLRRRGVAFHQLTAAETGDRTKTRAVIAAFQAGDIQVLTAKRVLDEGVNIPQIRRAYVLASTTVERQWVQRRGRLLRTCSAIGKTSADITDFLALPPGLDSANLDDDAKALVRSELKRVQEFGALARNAGSTEGPLVLTAKLVAAAFG
;
A
#
# COMPACT_ATOMS: atom_id res chain seq x y z
N MET A 1 -43.93 20.96 -0.92
CA MET A 1 -42.70 20.62 -0.18
C MET A 1 -42.94 19.30 0.52
N ALA A 2 -42.34 18.22 0.02
CA ALA A 2 -42.36 16.93 0.69
C ALA A 2 -40.98 16.29 0.50
N ASP A 3 -40.36 16.04 1.64
CA ASP A 3 -39.10 15.38 1.91
C ASP A 3 -38.96 14.05 1.14
N ARG A 4 -37.91 13.92 0.31
CA ARG A 4 -37.48 12.64 -0.27
C ARG A 4 -36.16 12.21 0.38
N GLY A 5 -36.23 11.89 1.66
CA GLY A 5 -35.27 11.03 2.34
C GLY A 5 -35.32 9.61 1.77
N GLY A 6 -34.77 9.41 0.58
CA GLY A 6 -34.55 8.07 0.03
C GLY A 6 -33.38 7.41 0.74
N LYS A 7 -33.62 6.29 1.42
CA LYS A 7 -32.53 5.42 1.91
C LYS A 7 -31.54 5.16 0.77
N PRO A 8 -30.22 5.13 1.02
CA PRO A 8 -29.26 4.74 0.00
C PRO A 8 -29.69 3.38 -0.57
N ASP A 9 -29.80 3.27 -1.89
CA ASP A 9 -30.09 2.00 -2.54
C ASP A 9 -29.01 0.99 -2.13
N ASP A 10 -29.38 0.01 -1.30
CA ASP A 10 -28.48 -1.00 -0.74
C ASP A 10 -27.72 -1.75 -1.86
N TYR A 11 -28.30 -1.81 -3.07
CA TYR A 11 -27.68 -2.35 -4.27
C TYR A 11 -26.55 -1.45 -4.80
N LEU A 12 -26.78 -0.13 -4.94
CA LEU A 12 -25.73 0.83 -5.31
C LEU A 12 -24.62 0.85 -4.26
N ALA A 13 -24.96 0.82 -2.97
CA ALA A 13 -23.99 0.75 -1.89
C ALA A 13 -23.15 -0.52 -1.95
N LYS A 14 -23.74 -1.66 -2.37
CA LYS A 14 -23.02 -2.90 -2.63
C LYS A 14 -22.07 -2.75 -3.82
N LEU A 15 -22.54 -2.25 -4.97
CA LEU A 15 -21.71 -2.07 -6.16
C LEU A 15 -20.49 -1.16 -5.91
N PHE A 16 -20.65 -0.10 -5.12
CA PHE A 16 -19.51 0.74 -4.71
C PHE A 16 -18.49 0.00 -3.83
N ARG A 17 -18.95 -0.92 -2.97
CA ARG A 17 -18.06 -1.78 -2.17
C ARG A 17 -17.32 -2.77 -3.05
N ASP A 18 -18.03 -3.46 -3.94
CA ASP A 18 -17.46 -4.45 -4.87
C ASP A 18 -16.41 -3.80 -5.79
N ARG A 19 -16.69 -2.58 -6.29
CA ARG A 19 -15.73 -1.79 -7.07
C ARG A 19 -14.47 -1.44 -6.27
N ARG A 20 -14.63 -0.96 -5.02
CA ARG A 20 -13.48 -0.64 -4.16
C ARG A 20 -12.62 -1.86 -3.89
N GLU A 21 -13.26 -3.01 -3.68
CA GLU A 21 -12.56 -4.28 -3.50
C GLU A 21 -11.72 -4.65 -4.73
N LEU A 22 -12.25 -4.54 -5.95
CA LEU A 22 -11.49 -4.78 -7.19
C LEU A 22 -10.24 -3.90 -7.32
N LEU A 23 -10.31 -2.63 -6.93
CA LEU A 23 -9.17 -1.72 -6.95
C LEU A 23 -8.10 -2.10 -5.94
N GLU A 24 -8.52 -2.59 -4.77
CA GLU A 24 -7.61 -3.03 -3.73
C GLU A 24 -6.93 -4.36 -4.08
N THR A 25 -7.63 -5.25 -4.79
CA THR A 25 -7.22 -6.64 -5.06
C THR A 25 -6.63 -6.88 -6.45
N SER A 26 -6.52 -5.84 -7.29
CA SER A 26 -6.01 -5.94 -8.66
C SER A 26 -4.73 -6.80 -8.77
N ALA A 27 -4.81 -7.88 -9.54
CA ALA A 27 -3.73 -8.86 -9.74
C ALA A 27 -2.44 -8.24 -10.30
N GLY A 28 -2.56 -7.11 -11.02
CA GLY A 28 -1.42 -6.37 -11.55
C GLY A 28 -0.44 -5.85 -10.49
N LYS A 29 -0.87 -5.76 -9.22
CA LYS A 29 0.01 -5.34 -8.12
C LYS A 29 1.04 -6.39 -7.74
N ILE A 30 0.68 -7.68 -7.82
CA ILE A 30 1.62 -8.76 -7.51
C ILE A 30 2.69 -8.84 -8.59
N VAL A 31 2.30 -8.68 -9.86
CA VAL A 31 3.24 -8.58 -10.99
C VAL A 31 4.13 -7.35 -10.86
N SER A 32 3.58 -6.20 -10.47
CA SER A 32 4.36 -4.98 -10.25
C SER A 32 5.31 -5.09 -9.05
N LEU A 33 4.90 -5.78 -7.98
CA LEU A 33 5.76 -6.10 -6.84
C LEU A 33 6.93 -7.00 -7.26
N ASP A 34 6.65 -8.04 -8.04
CA ASP A 34 7.67 -8.95 -8.58
C ASP A 34 8.75 -8.16 -9.33
N ARG A 35 8.34 -7.30 -10.27
CA ARG A 35 9.26 -6.40 -10.99
C ARG A 35 10.01 -5.45 -10.06
N ALA A 36 9.33 -4.86 -9.07
CA ALA A 36 9.95 -3.93 -8.13
C ALA A 36 11.00 -4.60 -7.22
N LEU A 37 10.93 -5.92 -7.05
CA LEU A 37 11.91 -6.72 -6.32
C LEU A 37 13.14 -7.08 -7.16
N ASP A 38 13.11 -6.95 -8.49
CA ASP A 38 14.25 -7.29 -9.37
C ASP A 38 15.48 -6.42 -9.13
N GLY A 39 15.27 -5.15 -8.80
CA GLY A 39 16.35 -4.20 -8.50
C GLY A 39 16.84 -4.25 -7.05
N VAL A 40 16.37 -5.21 -6.24
CA VAL A 40 16.67 -5.26 -4.81
C VAL A 40 17.72 -6.34 -4.52
N ASP A 41 18.77 -5.97 -3.79
CA ASP A 41 19.69 -6.96 -3.21
C ASP A 41 18.98 -7.73 -2.08
N LEU A 42 18.32 -8.83 -2.45
CA LEU A 42 17.55 -9.66 -1.54
C LEU A 42 18.40 -10.36 -0.48
N LYS A 43 19.72 -10.52 -0.70
CA LYS A 43 20.62 -11.20 0.25
C LYS A 43 20.90 -10.33 1.47
N ASN A 44 21.21 -9.05 1.23
CA ASN A 44 21.50 -8.08 2.27
C ASN A 44 20.26 -7.29 2.72
N LEU A 45 19.10 -7.60 2.15
CA LEU A 45 17.86 -6.93 2.51
C LEU A 45 17.51 -7.15 3.98
N ARG A 46 17.23 -6.05 4.67
CA ARG A 46 16.75 -6.02 6.06
C ARG A 46 15.67 -4.97 6.22
N HIS A 47 14.82 -5.17 7.22
CA HIS A 47 13.79 -4.22 7.64
C HIS A 47 12.80 -3.80 6.54
N MET A 48 12.38 -4.74 5.69
CA MET A 48 11.36 -4.49 4.68
C MET A 48 9.96 -4.85 5.19
N LEU A 49 8.98 -4.04 4.83
CA LEU A 49 7.57 -4.35 4.96
C LEU A 49 6.92 -4.52 3.58
N ILE A 50 6.11 -5.56 3.40
CA ILE A 50 5.15 -5.66 2.31
C ILE A 50 3.75 -5.65 2.93
N TYR A 51 2.99 -4.59 2.64
CA TYR A 51 1.67 -4.35 3.21
C TYR A 51 0.58 -4.65 2.19
N ALA A 52 -0.14 -5.75 2.41
CA ALA A 52 -1.25 -6.22 1.57
C ALA A 52 -2.59 -5.67 2.07
N THR A 53 -3.61 -5.68 1.20
CA THR A 53 -4.99 -5.38 1.62
C THR A 53 -5.53 -6.49 2.53
N ASP A 54 -6.43 -6.10 3.42
CA ASP A 54 -7.21 -6.99 4.26
C ASP A 54 -8.51 -7.47 3.61
N LYS A 55 -8.87 -6.90 2.45
CA LYS A 55 -10.08 -7.23 1.68
C LYS A 55 -9.95 -8.51 0.88
N SER A 56 -8.75 -8.84 0.41
CA SER A 56 -8.45 -10.16 -0.15
C SER A 56 -7.43 -10.90 0.70
N PRO A 57 -7.84 -11.99 1.38
CA PRO A 57 -6.89 -12.88 2.03
C PRO A 57 -5.87 -13.47 1.05
N SER A 58 -6.26 -13.77 -0.20
CA SER A 58 -5.38 -14.40 -1.19
C SER A 58 -4.20 -13.53 -1.57
N GLN A 59 -4.34 -12.19 -1.55
CA GLN A 59 -3.25 -11.29 -1.92
C GLN A 59 -2.02 -11.48 -1.03
N LEU A 60 -2.22 -11.69 0.28
CA LEU A 60 -1.11 -11.95 1.20
C LEU A 60 -0.47 -13.31 0.92
N ASP A 61 -1.27 -14.33 0.59
CA ASP A 61 -0.77 -15.66 0.22
C ASP A 61 0.03 -15.62 -1.08
N GLU A 62 -0.41 -14.82 -2.06
CA GLU A 62 0.29 -14.60 -3.34
C GLU A 62 1.63 -13.88 -3.13
N VAL A 63 1.66 -12.85 -2.26
CA VAL A 63 2.91 -12.19 -1.84
C VAL A 63 3.85 -13.19 -1.17
N ASN A 64 3.34 -13.97 -0.22
CA ASN A 64 4.14 -14.98 0.49
C ASN A 64 4.69 -16.04 -0.47
N ALA A 65 3.86 -16.52 -1.41
CA ALA A 65 4.29 -17.46 -2.44
C ALA A 65 5.38 -16.85 -3.34
N LEU A 66 5.24 -15.58 -3.72
CA LEU A 66 6.25 -14.85 -4.48
C LEU A 66 7.59 -14.78 -3.72
N LEU A 67 7.58 -14.40 -2.44
CA LEU A 67 8.80 -14.35 -1.63
C LEU A 67 9.46 -15.72 -1.48
N ARG A 68 8.68 -16.78 -1.29
CA ARG A 68 9.19 -18.17 -1.25
C ARG A 68 9.90 -18.53 -2.56
N ARG A 69 9.29 -18.23 -3.71
CA ARG A 69 9.90 -18.49 -5.03
C ARG A 69 11.21 -17.73 -5.23
N ARG A 70 11.33 -16.53 -4.66
CA ARG A 70 12.55 -15.71 -4.67
C ARG A 70 13.57 -16.07 -3.59
N GLY A 71 13.29 -17.06 -2.74
CA GLY A 71 14.18 -17.47 -1.65
C GLY A 71 14.35 -16.43 -0.55
N VAL A 72 13.36 -15.56 -0.35
CA VAL A 72 13.42 -14.48 0.65
C VAL A 72 12.82 -14.96 1.96
N ALA A 73 13.55 -14.81 3.07
CA ALA A 73 13.01 -15.10 4.40
C ALA A 73 12.03 -14.00 4.82
N PHE A 74 10.82 -14.39 5.22
CA PHE A 74 9.81 -13.47 5.71
C PHE A 74 9.03 -14.08 6.87
N HIS A 75 8.40 -13.20 7.65
CA HIS A 75 7.40 -13.61 8.63
C HIS A 75 6.10 -12.85 8.37
N GLN A 76 4.98 -13.58 8.44
CA GLN A 76 3.66 -13.01 8.28
C GLN A 76 3.18 -12.40 9.61
N LEU A 77 2.53 -11.24 9.55
CA LEU A 77 1.85 -10.60 10.66
C LEU A 77 0.41 -10.25 10.25
N THR A 78 -0.54 -11.01 10.77
CA THR A 78 -1.98 -10.79 10.60
C THR A 78 -2.69 -10.55 11.93
N ALA A 79 -3.91 -10.00 11.89
CA ALA A 79 -4.76 -9.85 13.08
C ALA A 79 -4.98 -11.17 13.86
N ALA A 80 -4.98 -12.31 13.17
CA ALA A 80 -5.09 -13.63 13.81
C ALA A 80 -3.81 -14.01 14.58
N GLU A 81 -2.63 -13.69 14.02
CA GLU A 81 -1.34 -13.90 14.68
C GLU A 81 -1.10 -12.91 15.82
N THR A 82 -1.65 -11.69 15.72
CA THR A 82 -1.57 -10.67 16.79
C THR A 82 -2.43 -10.97 18.02
N GLY A 83 -3.31 -11.97 17.95
CA GLY A 83 -4.06 -12.48 19.11
C GLY A 83 -3.14 -13.04 20.20
N ASP A 84 -1.96 -13.56 19.84
CA ASP A 84 -0.90 -13.95 20.77
C ASP A 84 0.15 -12.83 20.87
N ARG A 85 0.00 -12.00 21.90
CA ARG A 85 0.87 -10.85 22.14
C ARG A 85 2.34 -11.25 22.35
N THR A 86 2.60 -12.41 22.95
CA THR A 86 3.95 -12.87 23.25
C THR A 86 4.67 -13.26 21.95
N LYS A 87 4.01 -14.06 21.10
CA LYS A 87 4.57 -14.44 19.78
C LYS A 87 4.77 -13.22 18.90
N THR A 88 3.79 -12.32 18.85
CA THR A 88 3.89 -11.08 18.08
C THR A 88 5.08 -10.23 18.51
N ARG A 89 5.29 -10.09 19.82
CA ARG A 89 6.43 -9.34 20.35
C ARG A 89 7.75 -9.99 19.98
N ALA A 90 7.85 -11.32 20.01
CA ALA A 90 9.05 -12.04 19.60
C ALA A 90 9.35 -11.85 18.11
N VAL A 91 8.35 -11.94 17.23
CA VAL A 91 8.49 -11.68 15.78
C VAL A 91 8.93 -10.25 15.52
N ILE A 92 8.30 -9.27 16.17
CA ILE A 92 8.70 -7.86 16.04
C ILE A 92 10.13 -7.67 16.52
N ALA A 93 10.53 -8.26 17.65
CA ALA A 93 11.89 -8.16 18.16
C ALA A 93 12.92 -8.76 17.20
N ALA A 94 12.66 -9.94 16.63
CA ALA A 94 13.51 -10.58 15.63
C ALA A 94 13.62 -9.73 14.34
N PHE A 95 12.51 -9.13 13.89
CA PHE A 95 12.57 -8.18 12.77
C PHE A 95 13.38 -6.93 13.10
N GLN A 96 13.22 -6.37 14.31
CA GLN A 96 13.98 -5.20 14.75
C GLN A 96 15.49 -5.50 14.83
N ALA A 97 15.86 -6.71 15.27
CA ALA A 97 17.25 -7.19 15.28
C ALA A 97 17.80 -7.46 13.87
N GLY A 98 16.94 -7.62 12.86
CA GLY A 98 17.33 -7.93 11.49
C GLY A 98 17.46 -9.42 11.20
N ASP A 99 17.00 -10.29 12.10
CA ASP A 99 16.95 -11.74 11.89
C ASP A 99 15.86 -12.11 10.88
N ILE A 100 14.78 -11.32 10.83
CA ILE A 100 13.73 -11.41 9.82
C ILE A 100 13.95 -10.29 8.80
N GLN A 101 14.12 -10.66 7.53
CA GLN A 101 14.38 -9.69 6.46
C GLN A 101 13.13 -8.89 6.07
N VAL A 102 12.00 -9.60 5.93
CA VAL A 102 10.74 -9.06 5.43
C VAL A 102 9.60 -9.40 6.38
N LEU A 103 8.77 -8.41 6.70
CA LEU A 103 7.45 -8.64 7.25
C LEU A 103 6.41 -8.54 6.14
N THR A 104 5.52 -9.51 6.05
CA THR A 104 4.30 -9.40 5.24
C THR A 104 3.14 -9.16 6.19
N ALA A 105 2.32 -8.13 5.94
CA ALA A 105 1.27 -7.77 6.88
C ALA A 105 -0.02 -7.30 6.21
N LYS A 106 -1.13 -7.48 6.93
CA LYS A 106 -2.43 -6.84 6.69
C LYS A 106 -3.02 -6.39 8.02
N ARG A 107 -3.61 -5.18 8.10
CA ARG A 107 -4.20 -4.55 9.31
C ARG A 107 -3.28 -4.26 10.51
N VAL A 108 -2.15 -4.95 10.67
CA VAL A 108 -1.34 -4.89 11.91
C VAL A 108 -0.73 -3.50 12.20
N LEU A 109 -0.39 -2.71 11.17
CA LEU A 109 0.05 -1.32 11.38
C LEU A 109 -1.07 -0.40 11.90
N ASP A 110 -2.32 -0.74 11.62
CA ASP A 110 -3.49 0.07 11.97
C ASP A 110 -3.93 -0.20 13.42
N GLU A 111 -3.58 -1.36 13.98
CA GLU A 111 -3.85 -1.78 15.37
C GLU A 111 -2.87 -1.18 16.40
N GLY A 112 -2.06 -0.21 16.01
CA GLY A 112 -1.19 0.54 16.92
C GLY A 112 0.23 0.02 17.04
N VAL A 113 0.59 -1.08 16.37
CA VAL A 113 1.96 -1.59 16.30
C VAL A 113 2.88 -0.53 15.66
N ASN A 114 4.00 -0.24 16.32
CA ASN A 114 4.97 0.75 15.89
C ASN A 114 6.33 0.08 15.64
N ILE A 115 6.77 0.06 14.38
CA ILE A 115 8.05 -0.54 13.97
C ILE A 115 8.85 0.52 13.21
N PRO A 116 9.51 1.47 13.92
CA PRO A 116 10.27 2.55 13.27
C PRO A 116 11.46 2.03 12.45
N GLN A 117 11.91 0.80 12.69
CA GLN A 117 13.01 0.14 11.97
C GLN A 117 12.68 -0.11 10.49
N ILE A 118 11.41 -0.15 10.07
CA ILE A 118 11.02 -0.40 8.67
C ILE A 118 11.72 0.61 7.77
N ARG A 119 12.70 0.16 6.97
CA ARG A 119 13.49 1.03 6.09
C ARG A 119 12.89 1.11 4.69
N ARG A 120 12.27 0.02 4.25
CA ARG A 120 11.63 -0.09 2.94
C ARG A 120 10.22 -0.63 3.09
N ALA A 121 9.27 -0.04 2.37
CA ALA A 121 7.87 -0.48 2.38
C ALA A 121 7.31 -0.57 0.97
N TYR A 122 6.74 -1.73 0.64
CA TYR A 122 5.89 -1.92 -0.53
C TYR A 122 4.43 -1.92 -0.07
N VAL A 123 3.64 -0.97 -0.55
CA VAL A 123 2.24 -0.79 -0.14
C VAL A 123 1.32 -1.20 -1.27
N LEU A 124 0.79 -2.42 -1.20
CA LEU A 124 -0.16 -2.96 -2.18
C LEU A 124 -1.60 -2.59 -1.85
N ALA A 125 -1.88 -2.33 -0.57
CA ALA A 125 -3.20 -1.89 -0.13
C ALA A 125 -3.53 -0.50 -0.70
N SER A 126 -4.50 -0.44 -1.60
CA SER A 126 -4.96 0.82 -2.20
C SER A 126 -6.30 1.27 -1.61
N THR A 127 -6.38 1.32 -0.27
CA THR A 127 -7.56 1.92 0.38
C THR A 127 -7.76 3.33 -0.14
N THR A 128 -8.98 3.65 -0.59
CA THR A 128 -9.33 5.01 -1.04
C THR A 128 -9.58 5.95 0.14
N VAL A 129 -9.44 5.46 1.38
CA VAL A 129 -9.70 6.26 2.60
C VAL A 129 -8.45 7.06 2.97
N GLU A 130 -8.48 8.35 2.63
CA GLU A 130 -7.40 9.31 2.83
C GLU A 130 -6.73 9.23 4.20
N ARG A 131 -7.53 9.34 5.26
CA ARG A 131 -7.04 9.32 6.64
C ARG A 131 -6.21 8.08 6.96
N GLN A 132 -6.56 6.91 6.41
CA GLN A 132 -5.88 5.66 6.72
C GLN A 132 -4.48 5.62 6.11
N TRP A 133 -4.35 5.95 4.82
CA TRP A 133 -3.04 5.91 4.18
C TRP A 133 -2.13 7.06 4.64
N VAL A 134 -2.65 8.23 5.00
CA VAL A 134 -1.85 9.32 5.62
C VAL A 134 -1.24 8.86 6.94
N GLN A 135 -2.06 8.26 7.82
CA GLN A 135 -1.60 7.79 9.12
C GLN A 135 -0.62 6.63 8.99
N ARG A 136 -0.89 5.67 8.10
CA ARG A 136 0.00 4.54 7.82
C ARG A 136 1.36 5.02 7.29
N ARG A 137 1.37 5.94 6.32
CA ARG A 137 2.58 6.60 5.83
C ARG A 137 3.36 7.23 6.97
N GLY A 138 2.68 7.97 7.86
CA GLY A 138 3.30 8.57 9.04
C GLY A 138 4.02 7.55 9.95
N ARG A 139 3.48 6.33 10.10
CA ARG A 139 4.13 5.25 10.85
C ARG A 139 5.39 4.73 10.14
N LEU A 140 5.35 4.63 8.82
CA LEU A 140 6.49 4.18 8.00
C LEU A 140 7.64 5.19 7.98
N LEU A 141 7.32 6.49 7.99
CA LEU A 141 8.31 7.57 7.93
C LEU A 141 9.05 7.84 9.26
N ARG A 142 8.69 7.14 10.34
CA ARG A 142 9.35 7.33 11.65
C ARG A 142 10.85 7.07 11.56
N THR A 143 11.64 7.98 12.12
CA THR A 143 13.08 7.82 12.26
C THR A 143 13.40 6.76 13.31
N CYS A 144 14.60 6.17 13.23
CA CYS A 144 15.05 5.18 14.19
C CYS A 144 16.56 5.31 14.42
N SER A 145 16.97 5.84 15.57
CA SER A 145 18.38 5.99 15.94
C SER A 145 19.11 4.65 16.07
N ALA A 146 18.43 3.61 16.58
CA ALA A 146 19.01 2.29 16.78
C ALA A 146 19.61 1.65 15.51
N ILE A 147 19.09 1.99 14.33
CA ILE A 147 19.60 1.52 13.04
C ILE A 147 20.04 2.69 12.13
N GLY A 148 20.20 3.90 12.67
CA GLY A 148 20.57 5.09 11.90
C GLY A 148 19.58 5.50 10.80
N LYS A 149 18.30 5.10 10.90
CA LYS A 149 17.29 5.40 9.88
C LYS A 149 16.81 6.84 10.00
N THR A 150 17.09 7.64 8.96
CA THR A 150 16.62 9.04 8.84
C THR A 150 15.55 9.23 7.78
N SER A 151 15.33 8.24 6.90
CA SER A 151 14.23 8.18 5.92
C SER A 151 13.79 6.75 5.68
N ALA A 152 12.67 6.58 4.97
CA ALA A 152 12.19 5.30 4.47
C ALA A 152 12.00 5.37 2.95
N ASP A 153 12.27 4.25 2.27
CA ASP A 153 11.92 4.05 0.86
C ASP A 153 10.50 3.49 0.81
N ILE A 154 9.57 4.19 0.18
CA ILE A 154 8.17 3.75 0.06
C ILE A 154 7.82 3.62 -1.41
N THR A 155 7.44 2.42 -1.82
CA THR A 155 6.86 2.14 -3.12
C THR A 155 5.37 1.89 -2.93
N ASP A 156 4.56 2.78 -3.50
CA ASP A 156 3.11 2.76 -3.37
C ASP A 156 2.45 2.32 -4.69
N PHE A 157 1.69 1.24 -4.67
CA PHE A 157 1.08 0.69 -5.88
C PHE A 157 -0.31 1.29 -6.11
N LEU A 158 -0.48 1.99 -7.23
CA LEU A 158 -1.74 2.59 -7.64
C LEU A 158 -2.50 1.64 -8.58
N ALA A 159 -3.80 1.52 -8.38
CA ALA A 159 -4.68 0.85 -9.33
C ALA A 159 -5.36 1.90 -10.21
N LEU A 160 -4.97 1.95 -11.48
CA LEU A 160 -5.51 2.92 -12.44
C LEU A 160 -6.50 2.22 -13.39
N PRO A 161 -7.53 2.92 -13.89
CA PRO A 161 -8.47 2.35 -14.84
C PRO A 161 -7.76 1.97 -16.15
N PRO A 162 -8.22 0.92 -16.84
CA PRO A 162 -7.73 0.59 -18.17
C PRO A 162 -8.05 1.75 -19.14
N GLY A 163 -7.19 1.96 -20.13
CA GLY A 163 -7.38 3.05 -21.10
C GLY A 163 -7.23 4.44 -20.48
N LEU A 164 -6.31 4.61 -19.53
CA LEU A 164 -6.01 5.91 -18.90
C LEU A 164 -5.70 7.02 -19.93
N ASP A 165 -5.19 6.63 -21.10
CA ASP A 165 -4.86 7.51 -22.22
C ASP A 165 -6.05 7.73 -23.19
N SER A 166 -7.22 7.15 -22.90
CA SER A 166 -8.45 7.31 -23.69
C SER A 166 -9.11 8.66 -23.40
N ALA A 167 -9.56 9.36 -24.45
CA ALA A 167 -10.29 10.62 -24.33
C ALA A 167 -11.65 10.49 -23.60
N ASN A 168 -12.18 9.27 -23.47
CA ASN A 168 -13.54 9.03 -22.97
C ASN A 168 -13.57 8.17 -21.70
N LEU A 169 -12.79 8.53 -20.68
CA LEU A 169 -12.99 7.95 -19.35
C LEU A 169 -14.36 8.38 -18.80
N ASP A 170 -15.12 7.44 -18.25
CA ASP A 170 -16.36 7.76 -17.56
C ASP A 170 -16.10 8.54 -16.24
N ASP A 171 -17.14 9.18 -15.71
CA ASP A 171 -17.04 10.04 -14.53
C ASP A 171 -16.52 9.28 -13.30
N ASP A 172 -16.85 8.00 -13.17
CA ASP A 172 -16.40 7.19 -12.04
C ASP A 172 -14.91 6.84 -12.15
N ALA A 173 -14.42 6.56 -13.36
CA ALA A 173 -13.02 6.35 -13.65
C ALA A 173 -12.23 7.64 -13.40
N LYS A 174 -12.77 8.80 -13.83
CA LYS A 174 -12.18 10.11 -13.51
C LYS A 174 -12.15 10.36 -12.00
N ALA A 175 -13.21 10.02 -11.26
CA ALA A 175 -13.25 10.16 -9.80
C ALA A 175 -12.18 9.31 -9.10
N LEU A 176 -11.95 8.08 -9.55
CA LEU A 176 -10.87 7.22 -9.09
C LEU A 176 -9.50 7.86 -9.36
N VAL A 177 -9.27 8.32 -10.61
CA VAL A 177 -8.00 8.96 -10.98
C VAL A 177 -7.75 10.21 -10.14
N ARG A 178 -8.77 11.02 -9.86
CA ARG A 178 -8.67 12.18 -8.93
C ARG A 178 -8.27 11.77 -7.52
N SER A 179 -8.83 10.67 -7.00
CA SER A 179 -8.46 10.13 -5.69
C SER A 179 -6.99 9.69 -5.64
N GLU A 180 -6.51 8.99 -6.68
CA GLU A 180 -5.10 8.58 -6.75
C GLU A 180 -4.16 9.77 -7.00
N LEU A 181 -4.57 10.76 -7.80
CA LEU A 181 -3.84 12.01 -8.00
C LEU A 181 -3.60 12.74 -6.67
N LYS A 182 -4.65 12.85 -5.84
CA LYS A 182 -4.54 13.44 -4.49
C LYS A 182 -3.53 12.66 -3.64
N ARG A 183 -3.57 11.33 -3.67
CA ARG A 183 -2.63 10.47 -2.94
C ARG A 183 -1.19 10.67 -3.41
N VAL A 184 -0.97 10.75 -4.72
CA VAL A 184 0.36 11.02 -5.31
C VAL A 184 0.89 12.38 -4.86
N GLN A 185 0.06 13.43 -4.90
CA GLN A 185 0.44 14.77 -4.44
C GLN A 185 0.81 14.76 -2.95
N GLU A 186 0.02 14.09 -2.13
CA GLU A 186 0.24 13.97 -0.69
C GLU A 186 1.52 13.21 -0.34
N PHE A 187 1.82 12.10 -1.02
CA PHE A 187 3.08 11.40 -0.85
C PHE A 187 4.27 12.21 -1.41
N GLY A 188 4.08 12.88 -2.55
CA GLY A 188 5.07 13.72 -3.18
C GLY A 188 5.50 14.92 -2.33
N ALA A 189 4.56 15.55 -1.61
CA ALA A 189 4.84 16.71 -0.76
C ALA A 189 5.89 16.44 0.34
N LEU A 190 6.05 15.18 0.77
CA LEU A 190 7.02 14.76 1.79
C LEU A 190 8.20 13.97 1.21
N ALA A 191 8.18 13.67 -0.09
CA ALA A 191 9.18 12.83 -0.73
C ALA A 191 10.47 13.63 -0.99
N ARG A 192 11.61 13.12 -0.51
CA ARG A 192 12.92 13.72 -0.81
C ARG A 192 13.27 13.70 -2.30
N ASN A 193 12.70 12.75 -3.04
CA ASN A 193 12.91 12.54 -4.46
C ASN A 193 11.70 12.96 -5.30
N ALA A 194 10.81 13.83 -4.78
CA ALA A 194 9.51 14.16 -5.40
C ALA A 194 9.59 14.45 -6.90
N GLY A 195 10.52 15.31 -7.31
CA GLY A 195 10.72 15.75 -8.69
C GLY A 195 11.74 14.94 -9.51
N SER A 196 12.25 13.82 -8.97
CA SER A 196 13.15 12.93 -9.72
C SER A 196 12.39 12.05 -10.72
N THR A 197 13.11 11.37 -11.62
CA THR A 197 12.51 10.43 -12.59
C THR A 197 11.84 9.23 -11.91
N GLU A 198 12.36 8.81 -10.77
CA GLU A 198 11.80 7.77 -9.89
C GLU A 198 10.86 8.37 -8.82
N GLY A 199 10.54 9.65 -8.95
CA GLY A 199 9.73 10.41 -8.00
C GLY A 199 8.23 10.30 -8.29
N PRO A 200 7.37 10.43 -7.27
CA PRO A 200 5.92 10.34 -7.44
C PRO A 200 5.34 11.39 -8.41
N LEU A 201 5.96 12.58 -8.53
CA LEU A 201 5.38 13.66 -9.32
C LEU A 201 5.44 13.42 -10.84
N VAL A 202 6.24 12.44 -11.31
CA VAL A 202 6.30 12.05 -12.74
C VAL A 202 4.93 11.60 -13.26
N LEU A 203 4.07 11.07 -12.40
CA LEU A 203 2.73 10.61 -12.77
C LEU A 203 1.70 11.75 -12.86
N THR A 204 1.99 12.92 -12.29
CA THR A 204 1.00 14.00 -12.10
C THR A 204 0.40 14.47 -13.42
N ALA A 205 1.23 14.74 -14.43
CA ALA A 205 0.76 15.22 -15.73
C ALA A 205 -0.21 14.22 -16.39
N LYS A 206 0.13 12.92 -16.34
CA LYS A 206 -0.70 11.85 -16.88
C LYS A 206 -2.04 11.75 -16.15
N LEU A 207 -2.02 11.80 -14.80
CA LEU A 207 -3.23 11.70 -14.00
C LEU A 207 -4.13 12.94 -14.12
N VAL A 208 -3.56 14.14 -14.26
CA VAL A 208 -4.31 15.38 -14.50
C VAL A 208 -5.02 15.33 -15.84
N ALA A 209 -4.31 14.93 -16.91
CA ALA A 209 -4.90 14.77 -18.24
C ALA A 209 -6.06 13.77 -18.21
N ALA A 210 -5.88 12.62 -17.57
CA ALA A 210 -6.94 11.61 -17.46
C ALA A 210 -8.14 12.05 -16.59
N ALA A 211 -7.90 12.85 -15.54
CA ALA A 211 -8.95 13.27 -14.59
C ALA A 211 -9.80 14.45 -15.08
N PHE A 212 -9.22 15.31 -15.94
CA PHE A 212 -9.80 16.62 -16.30
C PHE A 212 -9.80 16.92 -17.80
N GLY A 213 -9.11 16.13 -18.63
CA GLY A 213 -9.32 16.11 -20.08
C GLY A 213 -10.66 15.46 -20.43
#